data_AF-A0A363TWJ5-F1
#
_entry.id   AF-A0A363TWJ5-F1
#
_cell.length_a   1.000
_cell.length_b   1.000
_cell.length_c   1.000
_cell.angle_alpha   90.00
_cell.angle_beta   90.00
_cell.angle_gamma   90.00
#
_symmetry.space_group_name_H-M   'P 1'
#
loop_
_entity.id
_entity.type
_entity.pdbx_description
1 polymer ?
#
loop_
_entity_poly.entity_id
_entity_poly.type
_entity_poly.pdbx_seq_one_letter_code
_entity_poly.pdbx_strand_id
1 'polypeptide(L)'
;MVPLMLLVAGATEAAADCTCRALGRSYELGQSTCLATPGGPRLAVCDMQANVTSWRFSQTSCVTAGPLPEPGQYPRVARRRH
;
A
#
# COMPACT_ATOMS: atom_id res chain seq x y z
N MET A 1 39.33 -23.34 39.83
CA MET A 1 39.55 -22.41 38.70
C MET A 1 38.87 -22.99 37.46
N VAL A 2 37.54 -22.86 37.36
CA VAL A 2 36.77 -23.37 36.22
C VAL A 2 36.55 -22.19 35.27
N PRO A 3 37.06 -22.19 34.03
CA PRO A 3 36.83 -21.08 33.13
C PRO A 3 35.38 -21.19 32.61
N LEU A 4 34.58 -20.17 32.89
CA LEU A 4 33.24 -20.04 32.34
C LEU A 4 33.40 -19.59 30.88
N MET A 5 33.36 -20.54 29.95
CA MET A 5 33.29 -20.20 28.53
C MET A 5 31.94 -19.53 28.25
N LEU A 6 31.98 -18.22 27.97
CA LEU A 6 30.85 -17.46 27.46
C LEU A 6 30.59 -17.90 26.02
N LEU A 7 29.49 -18.65 25.81
CA LEU A 7 28.90 -18.83 24.49
C LEU A 7 28.34 -17.48 24.03
N VAL A 8 29.04 -16.81 23.12
CA VAL A 8 28.45 -15.71 22.35
C VAL A 8 27.44 -16.35 21.39
N ALA A 9 26.18 -16.30 21.79
CA ALA A 9 25.08 -16.47 20.86
C ALA A 9 25.07 -15.22 19.97
N GLY A 10 25.72 -15.31 18.81
CA GLY A 10 25.55 -14.33 17.75
C GLY A 10 24.09 -14.38 17.33
N ALA A 11 23.28 -13.45 17.84
CA ALA A 11 21.98 -13.20 17.28
C ALA A 11 22.21 -12.82 15.82
N THR A 12 21.86 -13.71 14.89
CA THR A 12 21.63 -13.29 13.51
C THR A 12 20.56 -12.22 13.62
N GLU A 13 20.96 -10.95 13.47
CA GLU A 13 20.02 -9.90 13.14
C GLU A 13 19.33 -10.39 11.88
N ALA A 14 18.13 -10.96 12.04
CA ALA A 14 17.16 -10.91 10.98
C ALA A 14 16.99 -9.42 10.75
N ALA A 15 17.75 -8.88 9.80
CA ALA A 15 17.47 -7.58 9.23
C ALA A 15 16.05 -7.72 8.73
N ALA A 16 15.10 -7.34 9.59
CA ALA A 16 13.70 -7.34 9.28
C ALA A 16 13.60 -6.30 8.18
N ASP A 17 13.63 -6.78 6.94
CA ASP A 17 13.46 -5.97 5.77
C ASP A 17 12.18 -5.18 5.99
N CYS A 18 12.34 -3.88 6.27
CA CYS A 18 11.28 -3.02 6.82
C CYS A 18 10.25 -2.77 5.73
N THR A 19 9.40 -3.78 5.52
CA THR A 19 8.46 -3.84 4.43
C THR A 19 7.06 -4.10 4.95
N CYS A 20 6.08 -3.62 4.20
CA CYS A 20 4.69 -3.97 4.41
C CYS A 20 4.31 -5.06 3.42
N ARG A 21 3.52 -6.04 3.86
CA ARG A 21 3.03 -7.12 3.00
C ARG A 21 1.58 -6.91 2.62
N ALA A 22 1.29 -7.05 1.33
CA ALA A 22 -0.06 -6.99 0.80
C ALA A 22 -0.16 -7.73 -0.54
N LEU A 23 -1.28 -8.43 -0.78
CA LEU A 23 -1.56 -9.10 -2.06
C LEU A 23 -0.43 -10.05 -2.52
N GLY A 24 0.24 -10.71 -1.55
CA GLY A 24 1.38 -11.60 -1.82
C GLY A 24 2.67 -10.89 -2.22
N ARG A 25 2.76 -9.56 -2.06
CA ARG A 25 3.94 -8.75 -2.37
C ARG A 25 4.45 -8.00 -1.14
N SER A 26 5.75 -7.72 -1.11
CA SER A 26 6.37 -6.81 -0.16
C SER A 26 6.48 -5.42 -0.77
N TYR A 27 6.32 -4.39 0.06
CA TYR A 27 6.39 -2.98 -0.31
C TYR A 27 7.38 -2.30 0.64
N GLU A 28 8.33 -1.56 0.08
CA GLU A 28 9.27 -0.75 0.84
C GLU A 28 8.56 0.41 1.54
N LEU A 29 9.22 0.99 2.56
CA LEU A 29 8.76 2.23 3.17
C LEU A 29 8.54 3.34 2.13
N GLY A 30 7.42 4.06 2.27
CA GLY A 30 6.99 5.09 1.34
C GLY A 30 6.25 4.58 0.11
N GLN A 31 6.30 3.29 -0.21
CA GLN A 31 5.50 2.75 -1.32
C GLN A 31 4.03 2.70 -0.96
N SER A 32 3.18 2.85 -1.97
CA SER A 32 1.73 2.86 -1.80
C SER A 32 1.04 1.82 -2.66
N THR A 33 -0.02 1.23 -2.13
CA THR A 33 -0.88 0.30 -2.88
C THR A 33 -2.34 0.45 -2.48
N CYS A 34 -3.22 -0.08 -3.31
CA CYS A 34 -4.66 -0.11 -3.04
C CYS A 34 -5.01 -1.34 -2.22
N LEU A 35 -5.54 -1.11 -1.01
CA LEU A 35 -5.98 -2.16 -0.10
C LEU A 35 -7.49 -2.11 0.11
N ALA A 36 -8.10 -3.30 0.19
CA ALA A 36 -9.51 -3.41 0.52
C ALA A 36 -9.77 -2.98 1.97
N THR A 37 -10.75 -2.12 2.19
CA THR A 37 -11.26 -1.74 3.51
C THR A 37 -12.77 -1.95 3.56
N PRO A 38 -13.41 -1.96 4.75
CA PRO A 38 -14.87 -2.07 4.85
C PRO A 38 -15.63 -0.98 4.07
N GLY A 39 -15.01 0.20 3.88
CA GLY A 39 -15.57 1.30 3.10
C GLY A 39 -15.14 1.31 1.62
N GLY A 40 -14.60 0.21 1.11
CA GLY A 40 -14.07 0.09 -0.25
C GLY A 40 -12.54 0.20 -0.34
N PRO A 41 -11.96 0.04 -1.53
CA PRO A 41 -10.52 0.09 -1.71
C PRO A 41 -9.96 1.50 -1.48
N ARG A 42 -8.96 1.60 -0.61
CA ARG A 42 -8.30 2.85 -0.21
C ARG A 42 -6.81 2.77 -0.50
N LEU A 43 -6.22 3.92 -0.81
CA LEU A 43 -4.78 4.03 -0.95
C LEU A 43 -4.13 3.89 0.44
N ALA A 44 -3.19 2.98 0.57
CA ALA A 44 -2.39 2.78 1.77
C ALA A 44 -0.92 3.00 1.45
N VAL A 45 -0.20 3.70 2.33
CA VAL A 45 1.24 3.92 2.23
C VAL A 45 1.92 3.06 3.29
N CYS A 46 2.97 2.34 2.92
CA CYS A 46 3.80 1.63 3.87
C CYS A 46 4.63 2.65 4.65
N ASP A 47 4.46 2.67 5.97
CA ASP A 47 5.11 3.64 6.84
C ASP A 47 5.59 2.95 8.12
N MET A 48 6.49 3.60 8.86
CA MET A 48 6.89 3.12 10.18
C MET A 48 6.02 3.74 11.27
N GLN A 49 5.16 2.93 11.88
CA GLN A 49 4.32 3.37 13.00
C GLN A 49 4.70 2.60 14.25
N ALA A 50 5.19 3.32 15.28
CA ALA A 50 5.62 2.73 16.56
C ALA A 50 6.68 1.62 16.42
N ASN A 51 7.74 1.90 15.65
CA ASN A 51 8.89 0.99 15.40
C ASN A 51 8.54 -0.32 14.68
N VAL A 52 7.32 -0.42 14.13
CA VAL A 52 6.91 -1.51 13.24
C VAL A 52 6.44 -0.94 11.91
N THR A 53 6.65 -1.69 10.83
CA THR A 53 6.08 -1.33 9.53
C THR A 53 4.58 -1.56 9.54
N SER A 54 3.83 -0.55 9.13
CA SER A 54 2.37 -0.53 9.16
C SER A 54 1.80 0.15 7.93
N TRP A 55 0.56 -0.21 7.61
CA TRP A 55 -0.20 0.43 6.53
C TRP A 55 -0.88 1.68 7.05
N ARG A 56 -0.43 2.85 6.58
CA ARG A 56 -1.14 4.11 6.80
C ARG A 56 -2.15 4.35 5.69
N PHE A 57 -3.43 4.23 6.01
CA PHE A 57 -4.51 4.49 5.07
C PHE A 57 -4.71 5.99 4.80
N SER A 58 -4.86 6.36 3.53
CA SER A 58 -5.22 7.70 3.09
C SER A 58 -6.73 7.83 2.88
N GLN A 59 -7.23 9.06 2.91
CA GLN A 59 -8.60 9.40 2.49
C GLN A 59 -8.78 9.36 0.97
N THR A 60 -7.75 9.03 0.20
CA THR A 60 -7.84 8.80 -1.24
C THR A 60 -8.47 7.43 -1.50
N SER A 61 -9.64 7.41 -2.14
CA SER A 61 -10.21 6.17 -2.69
C SER A 61 -9.43 5.72 -3.90
N CYS A 62 -9.31 4.40 -4.07
CA CYS A 62 -8.80 3.84 -5.32
C CYS A 62 -9.93 3.87 -6.35
N VAL A 63 -10.12 5.03 -6.99
CA VAL A 63 -11.06 5.16 -8.09
C VAL A 63 -10.47 4.38 -9.26
N THR A 64 -10.96 3.16 -9.48
CA THR A 64 -10.83 2.54 -10.78
C THR A 64 -11.55 3.48 -11.73
N ALA A 65 -10.81 4.17 -12.60
CA ALA A 65 -11.43 4.92 -13.69
C ALA A 65 -12.44 3.96 -14.32
N GLY A 66 -13.73 4.31 -14.24
CA GLY A 66 -14.75 3.56 -14.94
C GLY A 66 -14.36 3.48 -16.43
N PRO A 67 -14.93 2.53 -17.20
CA PRO A 67 -14.64 2.45 -18.62
C PRO A 67 -14.70 3.87 -19.21
N LEU A 68 -13.59 4.30 -19.82
CA LEU A 68 -13.51 5.58 -20.51
C LEU A 68 -14.74 5.66 -21.41
N PRO A 69 -15.56 6.74 -21.32
CA PRO A 69 -16.72 6.86 -22.20
C PRO A 69 -16.24 6.71 -23.63
N GLU A 70 -16.86 5.79 -24.37
CA GLU A 70 -16.46 5.52 -25.75
C GLU A 70 -16.52 6.84 -26.53
N PRO A 71 -15.49 7.20 -27.33
CA PRO A 71 -15.47 8.43 -28.09
C PRO A 71 -16.61 8.44 -29.11
N GLY A 72 -17.77 8.97 -28.70
CA GLY A 72 -19.01 8.95 -29.49
C GLY A 72 -20.31 9.09 -28.68
N GLN A 73 -20.27 8.89 -27.35
CA GLN A 73 -21.46 9.00 -26.49
C GLN A 73 -21.76 10.41 -25.96
N TYR A 74 -21.02 11.44 -26.40
CA TYR A 74 -21.39 12.81 -26.05
C TYR A 74 -22.78 13.12 -26.61
N PRO A 75 -23.76 13.52 -25.78
CA PRO A 75 -25.10 13.80 -26.25
C PRO A 75 -25.00 14.91 -27.30
N ARG A 76 -25.46 14.63 -28.53
CA ARG A 76 -25.62 15.69 -29.53
C ARG A 76 -26.64 16.67 -28.98
N VAL A 77 -26.15 17.79 -28.46
CA VAL A 77 -27.00 18.96 -28.22
C VAL A 77 -27.60 19.35 -29.57
N ALA A 78 -28.89 19.05 -29.75
CA ALA A 78 -29.61 19.43 -30.94
C ALA A 78 -29.58 20.96 -31.02
N ARG A 79 -28.83 21.50 -31.98
CA ARG A 79 -28.84 22.94 -32.24
C ARG A 79 -30.26 23.30 -32.66
N ARG A 80 -30.97 24.08 -31.84
CA ARG A 80 -32.24 24.68 -32.25
C ARG A 80 -31.96 25.58 -33.46
N ARG A 81 -32.58 25.29 -34.60
CA ARG A 81 -32.62 26.23 -35.72
C ARG A 81 -33.71 27.26 -35.40
N HIS A 82 -33.33 28.53 -35.44
CA HIS A 82 -34.24 29.67 -35.47
C HIS A 82 -34.66 29.95 -36.92
#